data_AF-A0A7J2LXI3-F1
#
_entry.id   AF-A0A7J2LXI3-F1
#
_cell.length_a   1.000
_cell.length_b   1.000
_cell.length_c   1.000
_cell.angle_alpha   90.00
_cell.angle_beta   90.00
_cell.angle_gamma   90.00
#
_symmetry.space_group_name_H-M   'P 1'
#
loop_
_entity.id
_entity.type
_entity.pdbx_description
1 polymer ?
#
loop_
_entity_poly.entity_id
_entity_poly.type
_entity_poly.pdbx_seq_one_letter_code
_entity_poly.pdbx_strand_id
1 'polypeptide(L)'
;MRKFLAAALAIAVLLSISVSRVECQQEMYWVGLNFEVRIKEDGTALVIVREHPFALNGTSLFGDEEVLNQLLEEAQVNQLYAALMFASSPEYVYAEIVDGPKVSMEDGVLADPLNKGEMIEYEGAVVTTVMVNLSTAEYVRELGQGEYEIRIVDPFTARDPRSWIDVMRISWDPNVEVIDASWKPARASGPSEQGEDFLLWMNYNEPSAPDVYILRVRLPGFAAGVAPEAHLSVRASRVDDAVRAVLSSDEGGYAVVRIVGPGEDQSRGVALEPGAQTTLEFWSDANPLKVEVYVGGKLVAEAPVSGGAITTYQRGELPKGGPLPAGLLIVGILILLVSLAVGRGSELEEQGGVELWELP
;
A
#
# COMPACT_ATOMS: atom_id res chain seq x y z
N MET A 1 54.47 -0.48 14.82
CA MET A 1 53.13 -1.05 14.47
C MET A 1 51.91 -0.37 15.14
N ARG A 2 51.80 -0.26 16.47
CA ARG A 2 50.58 0.27 17.13
C ARG A 2 50.10 1.66 16.66
N LYS A 3 51.03 2.59 16.35
CA LYS A 3 50.70 3.93 15.85
C LYS A 3 50.17 3.93 14.41
N PHE A 4 50.66 3.01 13.56
CA PHE A 4 50.17 2.81 12.20
C PHE A 4 48.79 2.13 12.18
N LEU A 5 48.56 1.19 13.11
CA LEU A 5 47.25 0.56 13.28
C LEU A 5 46.19 1.56 13.76
N ALA A 6 46.55 2.45 14.69
CA ALA A 6 45.68 3.51 15.16
C ALA A 6 45.36 4.54 14.05
N ALA A 7 46.35 4.88 13.22
CA ALA A 7 46.15 5.77 12.08
C ALA A 7 45.26 5.13 11.00
N ALA A 8 45.48 3.84 10.69
CA ALA A 8 44.64 3.10 9.74
C ALA A 8 43.20 2.93 10.25
N LEU A 9 43.00 2.69 11.55
CA LEU A 9 41.68 2.63 12.17
C LEU A 9 40.99 4.00 12.17
N ALA A 10 41.72 5.07 12.45
CA ALA A 10 41.19 6.42 12.38
C ALA A 10 40.79 6.81 10.95
N ILE A 11 41.57 6.42 9.94
CA ILE A 11 41.24 6.62 8.52
C ILE A 11 40.02 5.78 8.11
N ALA A 12 39.93 4.52 8.56
CA ALA A 12 38.77 3.67 8.30
C ALA A 12 37.49 4.23 8.94
N VAL A 13 37.59 4.79 10.15
CA VAL A 13 36.48 5.47 10.84
C VAL A 13 36.11 6.78 10.14
N LEU A 14 37.09 7.58 9.71
CA LEU A 14 36.85 8.82 8.94
C LEU A 14 36.23 8.55 7.56
N LEU A 15 36.66 7.46 6.88
CA LEU A 15 36.06 7.00 5.64
C LEU A 15 34.66 6.43 5.85
N SER A 16 34.38 5.74 6.97
CA SER A 16 33.03 5.26 7.28
C SER A 16 32.06 6.39 7.65
N ILE A 17 32.54 7.51 8.19
CA ILE A 17 31.70 8.69 8.47
C ILE A 17 31.36 9.46 7.17
N SER A 18 32.15 9.29 6.11
CA SER A 18 31.99 10.03 4.84
C SER A 18 30.98 9.41 3.85
N VAL A 19 30.44 8.22 4.13
CA VAL A 19 29.53 7.49 3.21
C VAL A 19 28.05 7.57 3.64
N SER A 20 27.72 8.39 4.64
CA SER A 20 26.34 8.51 5.13
C SER A 20 25.82 9.94 5.09
N ARG A 21 26.05 10.63 3.98
CA ARG A 21 25.03 11.54 3.47
C ARG A 21 24.15 10.71 2.55
N VAL A 22 23.18 10.02 3.14
CA VAL A 22 21.95 9.73 2.42
C VAL A 22 21.33 11.09 2.18
N GLU A 23 21.72 11.75 1.09
CA GLU A 23 20.90 12.79 0.49
C GLU A 23 19.66 12.07 -0.01
N CYS A 24 18.72 11.82 0.90
CA CYS A 24 17.32 11.61 0.54
C CYS A 24 16.79 12.99 0.12
N GLN A 25 17.33 13.54 -0.96
CA GLN A 25 16.58 14.49 -1.77
C GLN A 25 15.58 13.61 -2.52
N GLN A 26 14.44 13.30 -1.88
CA GLN A 26 13.25 13.03 -2.67
C GLN A 26 13.10 14.24 -3.59
N GLU A 27 13.28 14.04 -4.89
CA GLU A 27 12.95 15.09 -5.84
C GLU A 27 11.48 15.43 -5.62
N MET A 28 11.21 16.69 -5.25
CA MET A 28 9.84 17.13 -5.04
C MET A 28 9.21 17.36 -6.41
N TYR A 29 8.33 16.44 -6.82
CA TYR A 29 7.49 16.59 -7.99
C TYR A 29 6.01 16.64 -7.58
N TRP A 30 5.18 17.21 -8.45
CA TRP A 30 3.72 17.17 -8.34
C TRP A 30 3.19 16.00 -9.15
N VAL A 31 2.03 15.48 -8.76
CA VAL A 31 1.31 14.46 -9.54
C VAL A 31 -0.05 15.04 -9.90
N GLY A 32 -0.35 15.11 -11.19
CA GLY A 32 -1.72 15.40 -11.65
C GLY A 32 -2.58 14.17 -11.48
N LEU A 33 -3.81 14.37 -10.99
CA LEU A 33 -4.68 13.28 -10.51
C LEU A 33 -6.04 13.32 -11.19
N ASN A 34 -6.30 12.32 -12.03
CA ASN A 34 -7.61 12.11 -12.62
C ASN A 34 -8.24 10.82 -12.12
N PHE A 35 -9.44 10.94 -11.57
CA PHE A 35 -10.22 9.84 -11.05
C PHE A 35 -11.43 9.60 -11.95
N GLU A 36 -11.66 8.33 -12.25
CA GLU A 36 -12.90 7.88 -12.85
C GLU A 36 -13.54 6.83 -11.94
N VAL A 37 -14.78 7.08 -11.52
CA VAL A 37 -15.59 6.19 -10.69
C VAL A 37 -16.71 5.64 -11.54
N ARG A 38 -16.68 4.35 -11.84
CA ARG A 38 -17.75 3.65 -12.56
C ARG A 38 -18.61 2.84 -11.59
N ILE A 39 -19.86 3.22 -11.41
CA ILE A 39 -20.84 2.48 -10.61
C ILE A 39 -21.39 1.32 -11.44
N LYS A 40 -21.21 0.10 -10.95
CA LYS A 40 -21.64 -1.12 -11.63
C LYS A 40 -22.97 -1.63 -11.13
N GLU A 41 -23.67 -2.36 -11.99
CA GLU A 41 -24.97 -2.96 -11.67
C GLU A 41 -24.90 -4.01 -10.54
N ASP A 42 -23.73 -4.62 -10.34
CA ASP A 42 -23.47 -5.66 -9.32
C ASP A 42 -23.22 -5.11 -7.91
N GLY A 43 -23.34 -3.79 -7.72
CA GLY A 43 -23.10 -3.15 -6.42
C GLY A 43 -21.62 -2.92 -6.11
N THR A 44 -20.76 -2.90 -7.13
CA THR A 44 -19.37 -2.46 -7.02
C THR A 44 -19.15 -1.11 -7.68
N ALA A 45 -18.07 -0.43 -7.31
CA ALA A 45 -17.54 0.72 -8.04
C ALA A 45 -16.12 0.41 -8.52
N LEU A 46 -15.81 0.71 -9.77
CA LEU A 46 -14.43 0.71 -10.27
C LEU A 46 -13.87 2.13 -10.18
N VAL A 47 -12.81 2.32 -9.42
CA VAL A 47 -12.07 3.57 -9.30
C VAL A 47 -10.80 3.43 -10.13
N ILE A 48 -10.75 4.14 -11.26
CA ILE A 48 -9.59 4.22 -12.14
C ILE A 48 -8.85 5.51 -11.80
N VAL A 49 -7.63 5.37 -11.30
CA VAL A 49 -6.73 6.47 -10.97
C VAL A 49 -5.71 6.60 -12.08
N ARG A 50 -5.58 7.79 -12.64
CA ARG A 50 -4.57 8.15 -13.65
C ARG A 50 -3.66 9.23 -13.07
N GLU A 51 -2.37 8.93 -13.05
CA GLU A 51 -1.34 9.76 -12.44
C GLU A 51 -0.32 10.19 -13.48
N HIS A 52 0.04 11.47 -13.47
CA HIS A 52 1.09 12.01 -14.35
C HIS A 52 2.03 12.93 -13.55
N PRO A 53 3.35 12.64 -13.50
CA PRO A 53 4.28 13.41 -12.69
C PRO A 53 4.77 14.69 -13.39
N PHE A 54 5.00 15.75 -12.62
CA PHE A 54 5.47 17.05 -13.07
C PHE A 54 6.56 17.59 -12.16
N ALA A 55 7.62 18.16 -12.75
CA ALA A 55 8.55 18.99 -12.01
C ALA A 55 7.84 20.25 -11.46
N LEU A 56 8.43 20.90 -10.45
CA LEU A 56 7.86 22.10 -9.83
C LEU A 56 7.59 23.27 -10.80
N ASN A 57 8.23 23.26 -11.97
CA ASN A 57 8.03 24.24 -13.04
C ASN A 57 6.96 23.81 -14.07
N GLY A 58 6.23 22.73 -13.82
CA GLY A 58 5.17 22.20 -14.69
C GLY A 58 5.68 21.36 -15.87
N THR A 59 6.98 21.10 -15.97
CA THR A 59 7.52 20.19 -16.98
C THR A 59 7.09 18.76 -16.65
N SER A 60 6.49 18.06 -17.62
CA SER A 60 6.19 16.64 -17.49
C SER A 60 7.47 15.84 -17.20
N LEU A 61 7.39 14.97 -16.20
CA LEU A 61 8.42 13.98 -15.87
C LEU A 61 8.02 12.59 -16.39
N PHE A 62 6.96 12.50 -17.19
CA PHE A 62 6.55 11.24 -17.78
C PHE A 62 7.60 10.76 -18.78
N GLY A 63 8.14 9.56 -18.53
CA GLY A 63 9.29 9.00 -19.24
C GLY A 63 10.58 8.99 -18.42
N ASP A 64 10.60 9.63 -17.25
CA ASP A 64 11.66 9.42 -16.26
C ASP A 64 11.45 8.07 -15.55
N GLU A 65 12.37 7.13 -15.75
CA GLU A 65 12.24 5.76 -15.21
C GLU A 65 12.24 5.72 -13.68
N GLU A 66 12.97 6.60 -13.00
CA GLU A 66 13.05 6.61 -11.54
C GLU A 66 11.73 7.08 -10.94
N VAL A 67 11.19 8.18 -11.48
CA VAL A 67 9.88 8.73 -11.07
C VAL A 67 8.74 7.74 -11.36
N LEU A 68 8.73 7.13 -12.56
CA LEU A 68 7.69 6.16 -12.92
C LEU A 68 7.75 4.90 -12.04
N ASN A 69 8.94 4.38 -11.73
CA ASN A 69 9.08 3.23 -10.85
C ASN A 69 8.56 3.54 -9.44
N GLN A 70 8.80 4.75 -8.92
CA GLN A 70 8.24 5.17 -7.64
C GLN A 70 6.70 5.15 -7.65
N LEU A 71 6.06 5.72 -8.67
CA LEU A 71 4.60 5.71 -8.79
C LEU A 71 4.04 4.28 -8.89
N LEU A 72 4.73 3.38 -9.60
CA LEU A 72 4.35 1.97 -9.67
C LEU A 72 4.46 1.27 -8.31
N GLU A 73 5.48 1.57 -7.51
CA GLU A 73 5.67 0.99 -6.17
C GLU A 73 4.63 1.50 -5.15
N GLU A 74 4.08 2.70 -5.37
CA GLU A 74 3.11 3.36 -4.48
C GLU A 74 1.64 2.98 -4.76
N ALA A 75 1.34 2.01 -5.63
CA ALA A 75 -0.05 1.68 -6.01
C ALA A 75 -0.98 1.24 -4.85
N GLN A 76 -0.43 0.75 -3.74
CA GLN A 76 -1.21 0.47 -2.53
C GLN A 76 -1.83 1.75 -1.93
N VAL A 77 -1.23 2.91 -2.19
CA VAL A 77 -1.78 4.22 -1.80
C VAL A 77 -3.05 4.51 -2.60
N ASN A 78 -3.12 4.14 -3.88
CA ASN A 78 -4.33 4.30 -4.69
C ASN A 78 -5.49 3.41 -4.21
N GLN A 79 -5.20 2.19 -3.74
CA GLN A 79 -6.21 1.36 -3.08
C GLN A 79 -6.78 2.03 -1.83
N LEU A 80 -5.91 2.65 -1.01
CA LEU A 80 -6.31 3.41 0.16
C LEU A 80 -7.19 4.61 -0.22
N TYR A 81 -6.78 5.39 -1.22
CA TYR A 81 -7.58 6.53 -1.69
C TYR A 81 -8.96 6.10 -2.19
N ALA A 82 -9.03 5.05 -3.01
CA ALA A 82 -10.30 4.50 -3.49
C ALA A 82 -11.20 4.04 -2.34
N ALA A 83 -10.66 3.38 -1.31
CA ALA A 83 -11.44 3.01 -0.12
C ALA A 83 -11.98 4.24 0.63
N LEU A 84 -11.14 5.26 0.83
CA LEU A 84 -11.51 6.50 1.52
C LEU A 84 -12.54 7.35 0.79
N MET A 85 -12.71 7.15 -0.53
CA MET A 85 -13.80 7.77 -1.28
C MET A 85 -15.18 7.29 -0.82
N PHE A 86 -15.28 6.08 -0.25
CA PHE A 86 -16.55 5.42 0.09
C PHE A 86 -16.70 5.09 1.59
N ALA A 87 -15.70 5.38 2.41
CA ALA A 87 -15.77 5.21 3.86
C ALA A 87 -14.86 6.18 4.62
N SER A 88 -15.14 6.40 5.91
CA SER A 88 -14.29 7.22 6.77
C SER A 88 -12.96 6.56 7.15
N SER A 89 -12.89 5.24 7.00
CA SER A 89 -11.70 4.43 7.26
C SER A 89 -11.64 3.25 6.29
N PRO A 90 -10.46 2.86 5.79
CA PRO A 90 -10.35 1.79 4.80
C PRO A 90 -10.83 0.43 5.32
N GLU A 91 -10.82 0.17 6.62
CA GLU A 91 -11.35 -1.09 7.19
C GLU A 91 -12.88 -1.22 7.11
N TYR A 92 -13.59 -0.15 6.77
CA TYR A 92 -15.06 -0.15 6.67
C TYR A 92 -15.57 -0.50 5.28
N VAL A 93 -14.70 -0.66 4.28
CA VAL A 93 -15.11 -0.97 2.91
C VAL A 93 -14.11 -1.95 2.27
N TYR A 94 -14.62 -2.91 1.51
CA TYR A 94 -13.73 -3.73 0.69
C TYR A 94 -13.25 -2.97 -0.53
N ALA A 95 -11.93 -2.92 -0.72
CA ALA A 95 -11.30 -2.42 -1.93
C ALA A 95 -10.15 -3.35 -2.35
N GLU A 96 -10.00 -3.62 -3.65
CA GLU A 96 -8.89 -4.40 -4.20
C GLU A 96 -8.39 -3.82 -5.52
N ILE A 97 -7.09 -3.90 -5.78
CA ILE A 97 -6.53 -3.55 -7.09
C ILE A 97 -6.87 -4.70 -8.06
N VAL A 98 -7.64 -4.40 -9.09
CA VAL A 98 -8.08 -5.38 -10.10
C VAL A 98 -7.32 -5.26 -11.43
N ASP A 99 -6.67 -4.11 -11.66
CA ASP A 99 -5.76 -3.89 -12.79
C ASP A 99 -4.74 -2.80 -12.46
N GLY A 100 -3.56 -2.88 -13.07
CA GLY A 100 -2.42 -1.99 -12.77
C GLY A 100 -1.76 -2.29 -11.40
N PRO A 101 -0.79 -1.46 -10.97
CA PRO A 101 -0.33 -0.22 -11.60
C PRO A 101 0.43 -0.49 -12.91
N LYS A 102 0.18 0.30 -13.94
CA LYS A 102 0.86 0.16 -15.24
C LYS A 102 1.06 1.50 -15.92
N VAL A 103 2.17 1.63 -16.64
CA VAL A 103 2.39 2.77 -17.54
C VAL A 103 1.53 2.56 -18.80
N SER A 104 0.72 3.55 -19.16
CA SER A 104 -0.13 3.56 -20.34
C SER A 104 0.17 4.79 -21.19
N MET A 105 0.36 4.61 -22.50
CA MET A 105 0.46 5.70 -23.48
C MET A 105 -0.90 6.05 -24.12
N GLU A 106 -1.90 5.18 -23.92
CA GLU A 106 -3.25 5.38 -24.48
C GLU A 106 -4.12 6.25 -23.54
N ASP A 107 -3.74 6.30 -22.27
CA ASP A 107 -4.35 7.18 -21.27
C ASP A 107 -3.61 8.51 -21.18
N GLY A 108 -4.32 9.54 -20.75
CA GLY A 108 -3.76 10.86 -20.50
C GLY A 108 -4.27 11.47 -19.20
N VAL A 109 -3.62 12.54 -18.77
CA VAL A 109 -4.00 13.32 -17.61
C VAL A 109 -4.22 14.78 -18.01
N LEU A 110 -5.44 15.27 -17.85
CA LEU A 110 -5.76 16.70 -17.78
C LEU A 110 -5.28 17.28 -16.45
N ALA A 111 -4.45 18.32 -16.49
CA ALA A 111 -3.98 19.02 -15.30
C ALA A 111 -3.62 20.49 -15.62
N ASP A 112 -3.62 21.34 -14.59
CA ASP A 112 -3.09 22.71 -14.63
C ASP A 112 -1.93 22.87 -13.63
N PRO A 113 -0.75 22.28 -13.91
CA PRO A 113 0.34 22.20 -12.93
C PRO A 113 0.93 23.58 -12.57
N LEU A 114 0.60 24.62 -13.33
CA LEU A 114 1.06 25.99 -13.11
C LEU A 114 -0.05 26.91 -12.58
N ASN A 115 -1.24 26.37 -12.31
CA ASN A 115 -2.41 27.09 -11.80
C ASN A 115 -2.72 28.38 -12.59
N LYS A 116 -2.74 28.25 -13.93
CA LYS A 116 -3.04 29.35 -14.86
C LYS A 116 -4.52 29.48 -15.21
N GLY A 117 -5.37 28.58 -14.70
CA GLY A 117 -6.78 28.44 -15.02
C GLY A 117 -7.04 27.69 -16.34
N GLU A 118 -6.08 26.88 -16.81
CA GLU A 118 -6.17 26.18 -18.10
C GLU A 118 -5.75 24.72 -17.92
N MET A 119 -6.69 23.80 -18.14
CA MET A 119 -6.42 22.35 -18.14
C MET A 119 -5.78 21.96 -19.46
N ILE A 120 -4.60 21.36 -19.38
CA ILE A 120 -3.86 20.85 -20.54
C ILE A 120 -3.87 19.32 -20.45
N GLU A 121 -4.13 18.66 -21.58
CA GLU A 121 -4.03 17.21 -21.66
C GLU A 121 -2.57 16.80 -21.87
N TYR A 122 -2.08 15.94 -20.98
CA TYR A 122 -0.76 15.34 -21.05
C TYR A 122 -0.87 13.88 -21.46
N GLU A 123 -0.13 13.50 -22.49
CA GLU A 123 -0.07 12.13 -23.00
C GLU A 123 0.68 11.22 -22.02
N GLY A 124 0.09 10.06 -21.75
CA GLY A 124 0.65 9.06 -20.88
C GLY A 124 0.20 9.18 -19.43
N ALA A 125 0.01 8.06 -18.76
CA ALA A 125 -0.32 8.01 -17.34
C ALA A 125 0.17 6.71 -16.69
N VAL A 126 0.39 6.74 -15.37
CA VAL A 126 0.38 5.53 -14.54
C VAL A 126 -1.07 5.28 -14.13
N VAL A 127 -1.58 4.09 -14.46
CA VAL A 127 -2.99 3.75 -14.28
C VAL A 127 -3.14 2.62 -13.28
N THR A 128 -3.99 2.84 -12.27
CA THR A 128 -4.39 1.82 -11.29
C THR A 128 -5.91 1.73 -11.27
N THR A 129 -6.47 0.53 -11.37
CA THR A 129 -7.91 0.29 -11.24
C THR A 129 -8.18 -0.47 -9.95
N VAL A 130 -9.02 0.11 -9.10
CA VAL A 130 -9.42 -0.45 -7.81
C VAL A 130 -10.91 -0.73 -7.83
N MET A 131 -11.31 -1.96 -7.52
CA MET A 131 -12.72 -2.29 -7.29
C MET A 131 -13.06 -2.03 -5.82
N VAL A 132 -14.19 -1.38 -5.57
CA VAL A 132 -14.72 -1.08 -4.24
C VAL A 132 -16.12 -1.69 -4.09
N ASN A 133 -16.39 -2.39 -2.99
CA ASN A 133 -17.70 -2.99 -2.74
C ASN A 133 -18.64 -2.00 -2.03
N LEU A 134 -19.67 -1.55 -2.74
CA LEU A 134 -20.63 -0.55 -2.25
C LEU A 134 -21.59 -1.12 -1.20
N SER A 135 -21.81 -2.43 -1.15
CA SER A 135 -22.70 -3.05 -0.16
C SER A 135 -22.21 -2.90 1.28
N THR A 136 -20.87 -2.80 1.43
CA THR A 136 -20.18 -2.61 2.70
C THR A 136 -19.83 -1.15 2.98
N ALA A 137 -19.93 -0.27 1.99
CA ALA A 137 -19.46 1.11 2.09
C ALA A 137 -20.31 1.94 3.06
N GLU A 138 -19.66 2.58 4.02
CA GLU A 138 -20.29 3.49 5.01
C GLU A 138 -21.05 4.64 4.32
N TYR A 139 -20.54 5.11 3.19
CA TYR A 139 -21.10 6.24 2.46
C TYR A 139 -22.21 5.87 1.47
N VAL A 140 -22.73 4.64 1.57
CA VAL A 140 -23.88 4.16 0.80
C VAL A 140 -25.05 3.91 1.74
N ARG A 141 -26.18 4.56 1.46
CA ARG A 141 -27.36 4.55 2.33
C ARG A 141 -28.61 4.18 1.56
N GLU A 142 -29.37 3.21 2.06
CA GLU A 142 -30.69 2.89 1.51
C GLU A 142 -31.70 4.02 1.83
N LEU A 143 -32.43 4.46 0.81
CA LEU A 143 -33.51 5.44 0.91
C LEU A 143 -34.92 4.78 0.87
N GLY A 144 -34.97 3.49 0.55
CA GLY A 144 -36.16 2.68 0.39
C GLY A 144 -36.58 2.51 -1.06
N GLN A 145 -37.43 1.52 -1.34
CA GLN A 145 -37.95 1.22 -2.69
C GLN A 145 -36.87 0.92 -3.74
N GLY A 146 -35.72 0.37 -3.32
CA GLY A 146 -34.58 0.08 -4.20
C GLY A 146 -33.77 1.31 -4.60
N GLU A 147 -33.99 2.45 -3.94
CA GLU A 147 -33.20 3.67 -4.11
C GLU A 147 -32.10 3.78 -3.06
N TYR A 148 -30.94 4.25 -3.49
CA TYR A 148 -29.74 4.40 -2.69
C TYR A 148 -29.13 5.78 -2.88
N GLU A 149 -28.58 6.33 -1.81
CA GLU A 149 -27.69 7.48 -1.84
C GLU A 149 -26.26 6.95 -1.78
N ILE A 150 -25.46 7.22 -2.82
CA ILE A 150 -24.04 6.94 -2.87
C ILE A 150 -23.31 8.27 -2.72
N ARG A 151 -22.51 8.40 -1.66
CA ARG A 151 -21.62 9.56 -1.46
C ARG A 151 -20.20 9.14 -1.80
N ILE A 152 -19.55 9.93 -2.65
CA ILE A 152 -18.17 9.77 -3.08
C ILE A 152 -17.41 10.97 -2.54
N VAL A 153 -16.44 10.76 -1.66
CA VAL A 153 -15.65 11.82 -1.02
C VAL A 153 -14.35 12.04 -1.77
N ASP A 154 -13.94 13.29 -1.95
CA ASP A 154 -12.56 13.61 -2.34
C ASP A 154 -11.63 13.37 -1.13
N PRO A 155 -10.75 12.34 -1.17
CA PRO A 155 -9.94 11.97 -0.02
C PRO A 155 -8.80 12.98 0.24
N PHE A 156 -8.54 13.91 -0.68
CA PHE A 156 -7.47 14.91 -0.57
C PHE A 156 -7.97 16.18 0.08
N THR A 157 -9.08 16.76 -0.39
CA THR A 157 -9.60 18.02 0.17
C THR A 157 -10.04 17.85 1.63
N ALA A 158 -10.48 16.65 2.00
CA ALA A 158 -10.78 16.31 3.40
C ALA A 158 -9.55 16.32 4.33
N ARG A 159 -8.34 16.10 3.79
CA ARG A 159 -7.08 15.98 4.56
C ARG A 159 -6.24 17.25 4.49
N ASP A 160 -6.14 17.87 3.30
CA ASP A 160 -5.48 19.16 3.08
C ASP A 160 -6.36 20.01 2.15
N PRO A 161 -6.88 21.17 2.63
CA PRO A 161 -7.70 22.06 1.81
C PRO A 161 -6.93 22.75 0.66
N ARG A 162 -5.66 22.39 0.44
CA ARG A 162 -4.87 22.85 -0.71
C ARG A 162 -4.70 21.78 -1.77
N SER A 163 -5.30 20.60 -1.58
CA SER A 163 -5.23 19.47 -2.50
C SER A 163 -6.65 19.04 -2.89
N TRP A 164 -6.82 18.70 -4.17
CA TRP A 164 -8.09 18.29 -4.77
C TRP A 164 -7.80 17.36 -5.94
N ILE A 165 -8.83 16.63 -6.38
CA ILE A 165 -8.80 15.86 -7.62
C ILE A 165 -9.03 16.80 -8.82
N ASP A 166 -8.09 16.85 -9.77
CA ASP A 166 -8.14 17.74 -10.95
C ASP A 166 -9.33 17.41 -11.85
N VAL A 167 -9.54 16.13 -12.14
CA VAL A 167 -10.71 15.65 -12.88
C VAL A 167 -11.37 14.49 -12.17
N MET A 168 -12.67 14.64 -11.92
CA MET A 168 -13.54 13.58 -11.41
C MET A 168 -14.57 13.22 -12.46
N ARG A 169 -14.50 12.01 -13.01
CA ARG A 169 -15.53 11.43 -13.87
C ARG A 169 -16.32 10.41 -13.08
N ILE A 170 -17.63 10.55 -13.00
CA ILE A 170 -18.50 9.52 -12.41
C ILE A 170 -19.39 8.98 -13.52
N SER A 171 -19.25 7.70 -13.82
CA SER A 171 -20.02 6.98 -14.83
C SER A 171 -20.79 5.81 -14.23
N TRP A 172 -21.73 5.25 -14.97
CA TRP A 172 -22.54 4.13 -14.48
C TRP A 172 -22.92 3.15 -15.58
N ASP A 173 -23.14 1.89 -15.21
CA ASP A 173 -23.61 0.86 -16.14
C ASP A 173 -25.04 1.15 -16.63
N PRO A 174 -25.44 0.67 -17.82
CA PRO A 174 -26.75 0.98 -18.41
C PRO A 174 -27.98 0.62 -17.56
N ASN A 175 -27.85 -0.35 -16.65
CA ASN A 175 -28.93 -0.78 -15.74
C ASN A 175 -28.96 -0.01 -14.41
N VAL A 176 -28.04 0.93 -14.20
CA VAL A 176 -28.03 1.85 -13.06
C VAL A 176 -28.79 3.11 -13.45
N GLU A 177 -29.90 3.38 -12.77
CA GLU A 177 -30.68 4.59 -13.01
C GLU A 177 -30.25 5.68 -12.02
N VAL A 178 -29.60 6.73 -12.50
CA VAL A 178 -29.30 7.92 -11.69
C VAL A 178 -30.51 8.85 -11.68
N ILE A 179 -31.12 9.00 -10.51
CA ILE A 179 -32.34 9.80 -10.28
C ILE A 179 -31.97 11.27 -10.09
N ASP A 180 -30.97 11.55 -9.26
CA ASP A 180 -30.41 12.89 -9.07
C ASP A 180 -28.91 12.82 -8.77
N ALA A 181 -28.25 13.94 -9.04
CA ALA A 181 -26.89 14.20 -8.61
C ALA A 181 -26.82 15.55 -7.91
N SER A 182 -26.11 15.59 -6.78
CA SER A 182 -25.80 16.81 -6.03
C SER A 182 -24.39 16.72 -5.47
N TRP A 183 -23.88 17.81 -4.90
CA TRP A 183 -22.53 17.85 -4.37
C TRP A 183 -22.42 18.83 -3.20
N LYS A 184 -21.32 18.70 -2.45
CA LYS A 184 -20.99 19.59 -1.32
C LYS A 184 -19.55 20.09 -1.41
N PRO A 185 -19.28 21.33 -0.98
CA PRO A 185 -20.28 22.33 -0.59
C PRO A 185 -21.06 22.85 -1.81
N ALA A 186 -22.29 23.33 -1.62
CA ALA A 186 -23.12 23.82 -2.73
C ALA A 186 -22.56 25.03 -3.49
N ARG A 187 -21.48 25.65 -2.96
CA ARG A 187 -20.72 26.72 -3.62
C ARG A 187 -19.70 26.21 -4.65
N ALA A 188 -19.34 24.92 -4.59
CA ALA A 188 -18.44 24.30 -5.55
C ALA A 188 -19.11 24.17 -6.91
N SER A 189 -18.32 24.02 -7.96
CA SER A 189 -18.81 23.92 -9.33
C SER A 189 -19.62 22.64 -9.54
N GLY A 190 -20.66 22.74 -10.38
CA GLY A 190 -21.34 21.57 -10.91
C GLY A 190 -20.52 20.85 -11.98
N PRO A 191 -21.06 19.77 -12.56
CA PRO A 191 -20.38 19.04 -13.61
C PRO A 191 -20.13 19.97 -14.81
N SER A 192 -18.89 19.97 -15.29
CA SER A 192 -18.46 20.68 -16.49
C SER A 192 -19.05 20.05 -17.76
N GLU A 193 -19.29 18.74 -17.73
CA GLU A 193 -19.95 17.99 -18.81
C GLU A 193 -20.88 16.92 -18.22
N GLN A 194 -21.99 16.67 -18.91
CA GLN A 194 -22.98 15.66 -18.55
C GLN A 194 -23.39 14.88 -19.80
N GLY A 195 -23.21 13.56 -19.76
CA GLY A 195 -23.69 12.62 -20.76
C GLY A 195 -24.93 11.84 -20.29
N GLU A 196 -25.32 10.84 -21.07
CA GLU A 196 -26.41 9.93 -20.70
C GLU A 196 -26.03 9.01 -19.53
N ASP A 197 -24.75 8.64 -19.45
CA ASP A 197 -24.19 7.64 -18.55
C ASP A 197 -23.00 8.16 -17.72
N PHE A 198 -22.76 9.47 -17.71
CA PHE A 198 -21.69 10.07 -16.92
C PHE A 198 -21.91 11.53 -16.53
N LEU A 199 -21.17 11.93 -15.50
CA LEU A 199 -20.92 13.31 -15.08
C LEU A 199 -19.41 13.55 -14.98
N LEU A 200 -18.95 14.71 -15.43
CA LEU A 200 -17.53 15.08 -15.43
C LEU A 200 -17.34 16.42 -14.74
N TRP A 201 -16.45 16.48 -13.76
CA TRP A 201 -15.97 17.70 -13.13
C TRP A 201 -14.52 17.96 -13.53
N MET A 202 -14.25 19.18 -13.98
CA MET A 202 -12.89 19.70 -14.17
C MET A 202 -12.66 20.79 -13.12
N ASN A 203 -11.83 20.50 -12.13
CA ASN A 203 -11.62 21.31 -10.94
C ASN A 203 -10.32 22.10 -11.07
N TYR A 204 -10.42 23.42 -11.22
CA TYR A 204 -9.25 24.28 -11.43
C TYR A 204 -8.59 24.75 -10.11
N ASN A 205 -9.30 24.62 -8.99
CA ASN A 205 -8.88 25.06 -7.67
C ASN A 205 -9.79 24.48 -6.59
N GLU A 206 -9.35 24.51 -5.33
CA GLU A 206 -10.15 24.01 -4.19
C GLU A 206 -11.57 24.59 -4.12
N PRO A 207 -11.82 25.91 -4.25
CA PRO A 207 -13.19 26.43 -4.13
C PRO A 207 -14.15 25.87 -5.18
N SER A 208 -13.62 25.47 -6.34
CA SER A 208 -14.40 24.87 -7.43
C SER A 208 -14.59 23.37 -7.27
N ALA A 209 -13.72 22.68 -6.53
CA ALA A 209 -13.75 21.24 -6.32
C ALA A 209 -14.80 20.84 -5.27
N PRO A 210 -15.71 19.90 -5.58
CA PRO A 210 -16.53 19.31 -4.55
C PRO A 210 -15.75 18.42 -3.58
N ASP A 211 -16.00 18.60 -2.28
CA ASP A 211 -15.54 17.68 -1.23
C ASP A 211 -16.28 16.33 -1.30
N VAL A 212 -17.55 16.37 -1.72
CA VAL A 212 -18.43 15.21 -1.76
C VAL A 212 -19.33 15.29 -2.99
N TYR A 213 -19.34 14.23 -3.78
CA TYR A 213 -20.27 13.98 -4.87
C TYR A 213 -21.35 13.03 -4.36
N ILE A 214 -22.62 13.32 -4.64
CA ILE A 214 -23.76 12.58 -4.09
C ILE A 214 -24.64 12.17 -5.26
N LEU A 215 -24.79 10.86 -5.46
CA LEU A 215 -25.72 10.31 -6.44
C LEU A 215 -26.88 9.64 -5.70
N ARG A 216 -28.09 9.96 -6.13
CA ARG A 216 -29.27 9.17 -5.80
C ARG A 216 -29.55 8.24 -6.97
N VAL A 217 -29.46 6.94 -6.73
CA VAL A 217 -29.53 5.92 -7.77
C VAL A 217 -30.60 4.88 -7.45
N ARG A 218 -31.15 4.24 -8.47
CA ARG A 218 -31.87 2.98 -8.35
C ARG A 218 -30.97 1.87 -8.87
N LEU A 219 -30.68 0.91 -8.00
CA LEU A 219 -29.83 -0.25 -8.28
C LEU A 219 -30.66 -1.53 -8.04
N PRO A 220 -31.30 -2.08 -9.09
CA PRO A 220 -32.14 -3.27 -8.94
C PRO A 220 -31.32 -4.45 -8.41
N GLY A 221 -31.78 -5.09 -7.32
CA GLY A 221 -31.13 -6.27 -6.75
C GLY A 221 -29.90 -5.99 -5.87
N PHE A 222 -29.46 -4.73 -5.79
CA PHE A 222 -28.48 -4.30 -4.81
C PHE A 222 -29.12 -4.20 -3.42
N ALA A 223 -28.32 -4.39 -2.38
CA ALA A 223 -28.73 -4.17 -0.99
C ALA A 223 -27.57 -3.53 -0.23
N ALA A 224 -27.73 -2.25 0.14
CA ALA A 224 -26.80 -1.55 1.02
C ALA A 224 -27.13 -1.87 2.48
N GLY A 225 -26.18 -2.41 3.24
CA GLY A 225 -26.25 -2.44 4.70
C GLY A 225 -27.38 -3.28 5.32
N VAL A 226 -27.24 -4.60 5.29
CA VAL A 226 -26.80 -5.36 6.46
C VAL A 226 -25.78 -6.31 5.86
N ALA A 227 -24.49 -6.20 6.21
CA ALA A 227 -23.60 -7.34 5.99
C ALA A 227 -24.40 -8.53 6.52
N PRO A 228 -24.70 -9.57 5.71
CA PRO A 228 -25.43 -10.72 6.22
C PRO A 228 -24.80 -11.09 7.56
N GLU A 229 -25.58 -11.63 8.51
CA GLU A 229 -24.99 -12.22 9.71
C GLU A 229 -24.12 -13.38 9.23
N ALA A 230 -22.93 -13.05 8.72
CA ALA A 230 -22.00 -13.99 8.16
C ALA A 230 -21.76 -14.92 9.32
N HIS A 231 -22.22 -16.16 9.16
CA HIS A 231 -21.97 -17.22 10.12
C HIS A 231 -20.49 -17.55 9.97
N LEU A 232 -19.67 -16.63 10.47
CA LEU A 232 -18.24 -16.62 10.37
C LEU A 232 -17.71 -17.10 11.71
N SER A 233 -16.98 -18.19 11.67
CA SER A 233 -16.27 -18.67 12.84
C SER A 233 -14.79 -18.35 12.70
N VAL A 234 -14.19 -17.88 13.79
CA VAL A 234 -12.75 -17.65 13.87
C VAL A 234 -12.18 -18.52 14.98
N ARG A 235 -11.06 -19.18 14.69
CA ARG A 235 -10.24 -19.86 15.69
C ARG A 235 -8.84 -19.30 15.63
N ALA A 236 -8.28 -19.01 16.79
CA ALA A 236 -6.96 -18.42 16.89
C ALA A 236 -6.07 -19.26 17.82
N SER A 237 -4.87 -19.56 17.33
CA SER A 237 -3.85 -20.29 18.07
C SER A 237 -2.48 -19.66 17.85
N ARG A 238 -1.65 -19.65 18.89
CA ARG A 238 -0.24 -19.27 18.76
C ARG A 238 0.58 -20.47 18.28
N VAL A 239 1.38 -20.27 17.25
CA VAL A 239 2.35 -21.23 16.70
C VAL A 239 3.69 -20.50 16.64
N ASP A 240 4.60 -20.84 17.54
CA ASP A 240 5.87 -20.11 17.74
C ASP A 240 5.64 -18.59 17.95
N ASP A 241 6.28 -17.76 17.15
CA ASP A 241 6.19 -16.29 17.19
C ASP A 241 5.03 -15.73 16.34
N ALA A 242 4.18 -16.63 15.81
CA ALA A 242 3.02 -16.27 14.98
C ALA A 242 1.68 -16.58 15.67
N VAL A 243 0.70 -15.71 15.46
CA VAL A 243 -0.71 -15.98 15.69
C VAL A 243 -1.33 -16.46 14.39
N ARG A 244 -1.82 -17.70 14.39
CA ARG A 244 -2.58 -18.27 13.28
C ARG A 244 -4.07 -18.11 13.54
N ALA A 245 -4.74 -17.35 12.66
CA ALA A 245 -6.18 -17.19 12.65
C ALA A 245 -6.76 -18.02 11.49
N VAL A 246 -7.71 -18.91 11.79
CA VAL A 246 -8.43 -19.72 10.82
C VAL A 246 -9.88 -19.25 10.79
N LEU A 247 -10.33 -18.85 9.61
CA LEU A 247 -11.67 -18.34 9.35
C LEU A 247 -12.44 -19.37 8.53
N SER A 248 -13.73 -19.51 8.82
CA SER A 248 -14.68 -20.26 8.00
C SER A 248 -15.95 -19.44 7.84
N SER A 249 -16.45 -19.32 6.62
CA SER A 249 -17.69 -18.61 6.29
C SER A 249 -18.55 -19.47 5.37
N ASP A 250 -19.86 -19.47 5.58
CA ASP A 250 -20.82 -20.11 4.67
C ASP A 250 -21.12 -19.23 3.44
N GLU A 251 -20.65 -17.98 3.46
CA GLU A 251 -20.86 -16.98 2.44
C GLU A 251 -19.53 -16.40 1.94
N GLY A 252 -19.54 -15.95 0.68
CA GLY A 252 -18.41 -15.26 0.08
C GLY A 252 -18.40 -13.79 0.48
N GLY A 253 -17.25 -13.13 0.36
CA GLY A 253 -17.13 -11.71 0.65
C GLY A 253 -15.75 -11.33 1.16
N TYR A 254 -15.68 -10.35 2.04
CA TYR A 254 -14.42 -9.89 2.59
C TYR A 254 -14.55 -9.60 4.08
N ALA A 255 -13.49 -9.93 4.82
CA ALA A 255 -13.36 -9.62 6.23
C ALA A 255 -12.01 -8.94 6.52
N VAL A 256 -11.99 -8.12 7.57
CA VAL A 256 -10.77 -7.60 8.18
C VAL A 256 -10.53 -8.35 9.48
N VAL A 257 -9.38 -8.99 9.59
CA VAL A 257 -8.96 -9.75 10.77
C VAL A 257 -7.92 -8.94 11.50
N ARG A 258 -8.17 -8.65 12.77
CA ARG A 258 -7.33 -7.81 13.62
C ARG A 258 -6.84 -8.59 14.82
N ILE A 259 -5.55 -8.55 15.11
CA ILE A 259 -5.01 -9.01 16.40
C ILE A 259 -4.85 -7.82 17.34
N VAL A 260 -5.37 -7.94 18.55
CA VAL A 260 -5.37 -6.86 19.55
C VAL A 260 -4.84 -7.36 20.88
N GLY A 261 -3.92 -6.62 21.48
CA GLY A 261 -3.36 -6.90 22.81
C GLY A 261 -2.44 -5.79 23.33
N PRO A 262 -1.68 -6.04 24.41
CA PRO A 262 -0.78 -5.06 25.00
C PRO A 262 0.26 -4.55 24.00
N GLY A 263 0.09 -3.30 23.55
CA GLY A 263 0.99 -2.66 22.57
C GLY A 263 0.90 -3.26 21.16
N GLU A 264 -0.11 -4.08 20.89
CA GLU A 264 -0.27 -4.79 19.61
C GLU A 264 -1.62 -4.47 18.99
N ASP A 265 -1.58 -4.03 17.74
CA ASP A 265 -2.74 -3.70 16.93
C ASP A 265 -2.36 -3.89 15.45
N GLN A 266 -2.59 -5.09 14.92
CA GLN A 266 -2.34 -5.40 13.51
C GLN A 266 -3.62 -5.88 12.85
N SER A 267 -3.85 -5.48 11.60
CA SER A 267 -5.00 -5.88 10.81
C SER A 267 -4.57 -6.42 9.44
N ARG A 268 -5.34 -7.40 8.93
CA ARG A 268 -5.21 -7.91 7.56
C ARG A 268 -6.59 -8.14 6.96
N GLY A 269 -6.75 -7.72 5.73
CA GLY A 269 -7.93 -8.06 4.94
C GLY A 269 -7.84 -9.45 4.34
N VAL A 270 -9.00 -10.11 4.17
CA VAL A 270 -9.09 -11.47 3.65
C VAL A 270 -10.37 -11.68 2.85
N ALA A 271 -10.22 -12.18 1.62
CA ALA A 271 -11.34 -12.67 0.84
C ALA A 271 -11.88 -13.98 1.45
N LEU A 272 -13.20 -14.06 1.56
CA LEU A 272 -13.93 -15.21 2.04
C LEU A 272 -14.53 -15.92 0.84
N GLU A 273 -14.30 -17.23 0.77
CA GLU A 273 -14.93 -18.10 -0.21
C GLU A 273 -15.98 -18.96 0.51
N PRO A 274 -17.21 -19.07 -0.02
CA PRO A 274 -18.27 -19.85 0.63
C PRO A 274 -17.84 -21.31 0.86
N GLY A 275 -17.89 -21.76 2.11
CA GLY A 275 -17.55 -23.13 2.51
C GLY A 275 -16.05 -23.44 2.52
N ALA A 276 -15.18 -22.48 2.23
CA ALA A 276 -13.74 -22.65 2.33
C ALA A 276 -13.20 -22.15 3.69
N GLN A 277 -12.02 -22.64 4.06
CA GLN A 277 -11.27 -22.12 5.20
C GLN A 277 -10.14 -21.22 4.72
N THR A 278 -10.01 -20.04 5.32
CA THR A 278 -8.91 -19.13 5.06
C THR A 278 -8.03 -19.01 6.29
N THR A 279 -6.71 -19.13 6.11
CA THR A 279 -5.73 -19.08 7.19
C THR A 279 -4.87 -17.83 7.05
N LEU A 280 -4.72 -17.08 8.16
CA LEU A 280 -3.89 -15.89 8.26
C LEU A 280 -2.86 -16.06 9.37
N GLU A 281 -1.67 -15.49 9.18
CA GLU A 281 -0.58 -15.52 10.16
C GLU A 281 -0.11 -14.10 10.49
N PHE A 282 -0.10 -13.74 11.78
CA PHE A 282 0.39 -12.46 12.28
C PHE A 282 1.61 -12.68 13.16
N TRP A 283 2.71 -11.98 12.89
CA TRP A 283 3.92 -12.06 13.72
C TRP A 283 3.75 -11.14 14.94
N SER A 284 3.76 -11.70 16.14
CA SER A 284 3.65 -10.92 17.37
C SER A 284 4.03 -11.75 18.58
N ASP A 285 4.82 -11.19 19.49
CA ASP A 285 5.18 -11.81 20.76
C ASP A 285 4.24 -11.41 21.91
N ALA A 286 3.25 -10.54 21.64
CA ALA A 286 2.34 -10.02 22.65
C ALA A 286 1.45 -11.12 23.24
N ASN A 287 1.21 -11.04 24.55
CA ASN A 287 0.35 -11.99 25.27
C ASN A 287 -0.26 -11.28 26.50
N PRO A 288 -1.59 -11.30 26.70
CA PRO A 288 -2.62 -11.97 25.89
C PRO A 288 -2.93 -11.25 24.57
N LEU A 289 -3.40 -12.02 23.59
CA LEU A 289 -3.94 -11.51 22.33
C LEU A 289 -5.36 -12.05 22.10
N LYS A 290 -6.17 -11.27 21.39
CA LYS A 290 -7.42 -11.70 20.78
C LYS A 290 -7.40 -11.43 19.29
N VAL A 291 -8.12 -12.26 18.54
CA VAL A 291 -8.45 -12.01 17.13
C VAL A 291 -9.86 -11.46 17.08
N GLU A 292 -10.04 -10.33 16.39
CA GLU A 292 -11.31 -9.71 16.06
C GLU A 292 -11.51 -9.83 14.54
N VAL A 293 -12.72 -10.12 14.09
CA VAL A 293 -13.07 -10.18 12.67
C VAL A 293 -14.18 -9.17 12.40
N TYR A 294 -13.91 -8.24 11.49
CA TYR A 294 -14.83 -7.20 11.07
C TYR A 294 -15.28 -7.44 9.63
N VAL A 295 -16.56 -7.20 9.36
CA VAL A 295 -17.14 -7.18 8.01
C VAL A 295 -17.93 -5.88 7.89
N GLY A 296 -17.59 -5.04 6.91
CA GLY A 296 -18.19 -3.70 6.74
C GLY A 296 -18.10 -2.86 8.02
N GLY A 297 -16.95 -2.90 8.71
CA GLY A 297 -16.71 -2.19 9.96
C GLY A 297 -17.42 -2.72 11.22
N LYS A 298 -18.27 -3.74 11.10
CA LYS A 298 -18.93 -4.38 12.24
C LYS A 298 -18.14 -5.59 12.72
N LEU A 299 -17.88 -5.69 14.02
CA LEU A 299 -17.32 -6.90 14.63
C LEU A 299 -18.33 -8.05 14.49
N VAL A 300 -17.97 -9.08 13.72
CA VAL A 300 -18.81 -10.25 13.45
C VAL A 300 -18.37 -11.50 14.21
N ALA A 301 -17.08 -11.62 14.53
CA ALA A 301 -16.56 -12.72 15.32
C ALA A 301 -15.34 -12.29 16.14
N GLU A 302 -15.12 -12.94 17.28
CA GLU A 302 -13.89 -12.79 18.05
C GLU A 302 -13.46 -14.12 18.66
N ALA A 303 -12.16 -14.32 18.82
CA ALA A 303 -11.61 -15.46 19.54
C ALA A 303 -10.37 -15.06 20.34
N PRO A 304 -10.22 -15.53 21.59
CA PRO A 304 -8.96 -15.42 22.28
C PRO A 304 -7.91 -16.24 21.53
N VAL A 305 -6.66 -15.75 21.47
CA VAL A 305 -5.55 -16.55 21.00
C VAL A 305 -5.24 -17.59 22.07
N SER A 306 -5.76 -18.79 21.87
CA SER A 306 -5.59 -19.89 22.81
C SER A 306 -4.16 -20.45 22.73
N GLY A 307 -3.55 -20.64 23.91
CA GLY A 307 -2.32 -21.42 24.04
C GLY A 307 -2.65 -22.90 23.87
N GLY A 308 -2.76 -23.37 22.63
CA GLY A 308 -3.12 -24.74 22.29
C GLY A 308 -1.91 -25.58 21.88
N ALA A 309 -1.77 -26.73 22.53
CA ALA A 309 -0.73 -27.76 22.44
C ALA A 309 0.16 -27.81 21.18
N ILE A 310 1.45 -28.07 21.43
CA ILE A 310 2.48 -28.48 20.47
C ILE A 310 1.96 -29.70 19.68
N THR A 311 1.26 -29.46 18.57
CA THR A 311 1.28 -30.40 17.46
C THR A 311 2.58 -30.10 16.74
N THR A 312 3.59 -30.91 17.01
CA THR A 312 4.81 -31.00 16.22
C THR A 312 4.40 -31.29 14.78
N TYR A 313 4.19 -30.22 14.01
CA TYR A 313 4.24 -30.32 12.57
C TYR A 313 5.70 -30.61 12.25
N GLN A 314 5.97 -31.75 11.61
CA GLN A 314 7.28 -31.96 11.02
C GLN A 314 7.51 -30.81 10.05
N ARG A 315 8.45 -29.94 10.42
CA ARG A 315 9.06 -28.94 9.57
C ARG A 315 9.24 -29.57 8.19
N GLY A 316 8.44 -29.12 7.22
CA GLY A 316 8.77 -29.34 5.82
C GLY A 316 10.20 -28.83 5.67
N GLU A 317 11.09 -29.72 5.24
CA GLU A 317 12.48 -29.35 4.99
C GLU A 317 12.48 -28.09 4.12
N LEU A 318 13.08 -27.02 4.65
CA LEU A 318 13.50 -25.90 3.82
C LEU A 318 14.21 -26.49 2.61
N PRO A 319 13.91 -26.05 1.36
CA PRO A 319 14.77 -26.40 0.24
C PRO A 319 16.19 -26.03 0.68
N LYS A 320 17.11 -27.01 0.63
CA LYS A 320 18.50 -26.85 1.04
C LYS A 320 19.10 -25.67 0.28
N GLY A 321 19.02 -24.49 0.89
CA GLY A 321 19.73 -23.30 0.47
C GLY A 321 21.21 -23.63 0.52
N GLY A 322 21.89 -23.45 -0.61
CA GLY A 322 23.32 -23.62 -0.71
C GLY A 322 24.06 -22.77 0.32
N PRO A 323 25.31 -23.12 0.65
CA PRO A 323 26.07 -22.39 1.63
C PRO A 323 26.36 -20.99 1.10
N LEU A 324 26.06 -19.95 1.89
CA LEU A 324 26.75 -18.65 2.09
C LEU A 324 25.73 -17.51 2.33
N PRO A 325 25.81 -16.82 3.49
CA PRO A 325 26.84 -15.78 3.70
C PRO A 325 27.58 -15.85 5.06
N ALA A 326 27.48 -16.95 5.82
CA ALA A 326 28.28 -17.13 7.04
C ALA A 326 29.76 -17.49 6.74
N GLY A 327 30.03 -18.19 5.62
CA GLY A 327 31.38 -18.60 5.24
C GLY A 327 32.29 -17.44 4.82
N LEU A 328 31.75 -16.40 4.17
CA LEU A 328 32.51 -15.19 3.82
C LEU A 328 32.94 -14.41 5.07
N LEU A 329 32.11 -14.43 6.11
CA LEU A 329 32.40 -13.79 7.39
C LEU A 329 33.52 -14.54 8.14
N ILE A 330 33.51 -15.88 8.09
CA ILE A 330 34.57 -16.72 8.66
C ILE A 330 35.90 -16.56 7.88
N VAL A 331 35.86 -16.51 6.55
CA VAL A 331 37.05 -16.25 5.71
C VAL A 331 37.61 -14.85 5.98
N GLY A 332 36.76 -13.84 6.12
CA GLY A 332 37.18 -12.48 6.50
C GLY A 332 37.88 -12.43 7.86
N ILE A 333 37.34 -13.13 8.87
CA ILE A 333 37.95 -13.22 10.21
C ILE A 333 39.29 -13.97 10.14
N LEU A 334 39.38 -15.06 9.36
CA LEU A 334 40.62 -15.83 9.21
C LEU A 334 41.73 -15.03 8.52
N ILE A 335 41.41 -14.28 7.46
CA ILE A 335 42.38 -13.39 6.79
C ILE A 335 42.89 -12.33 7.78
N LEU A 336 42.00 -11.75 8.60
CA LEU A 336 42.37 -10.75 9.60
C LEU A 336 43.30 -11.33 10.69
N LEU A 337 43.05 -12.55 11.14
CA LEU A 337 43.89 -13.25 12.13
C LEU A 337 45.26 -13.66 11.57
N VAL A 338 45.33 -14.13 10.33
CA VAL A 338 46.61 -14.45 9.65
C VAL A 338 47.44 -13.18 9.44
N SER A 339 46.81 -12.07 9.06
CA SER A 339 47.48 -10.78 8.90
C SER A 339 48.12 -10.28 10.21
N LEU A 340 47.44 -10.48 11.34
CA LEU A 340 47.93 -10.16 12.69
C LEU A 340 49.05 -11.10 13.17
N ALA A 341 49.04 -12.35 12.73
CA ALA A 341 50.07 -13.35 13.06
C ALA A 341 51.35 -13.15 12.23
N VAL A 342 51.23 -12.87 10.93
CA VAL A 342 52.39 -12.64 10.04
C VAL A 342 53.06 -11.30 10.33
N GLY A 343 52.29 -10.27 10.74
CA GLY A 343 52.84 -8.97 11.16
C GLY A 343 53.60 -8.98 12.48
N ARG A 344 53.58 -10.09 13.26
CA ARG A 344 54.35 -10.24 14.51
C ARG A 344 55.60 -11.12 14.38
N GLY A 345 55.85 -11.69 13.19
CA GLY A 345 56.97 -12.59 12.94
C GLY A 345 58.17 -12.00 12.20
N SER A 346 58.15 -10.70 11.84
CA SER A 346 59.20 -10.07 11.00
C SER A 346 60.02 -8.98 11.71
N GLU A 347 60.03 -8.96 13.04
CA GLU A 347 60.99 -8.16 13.83
C GLU A 347 61.58 -9.08 14.90
N LEU A 348 62.48 -10.00 14.52
CA LEU A 348 63.49 -10.68 15.36
C LEU A 348 64.17 -11.80 14.54
N GLU A 349 65.07 -11.45 13.62
CA GLU A 349 66.27 -12.23 13.24
C GLU A 349 67.00 -11.51 12.10
N GLU A 350 67.63 -10.39 12.41
CA GLU A 350 68.76 -9.89 11.61
C GLU A 350 69.85 -9.41 12.59
N GLN A 351 70.62 -10.37 13.11
CA GLN A 351 71.97 -10.15 13.64
C GLN A 351 72.66 -11.51 13.87
N GLY A 352 73.61 -11.86 13.01
CA GLY A 352 74.50 -13.00 13.22
C GLY A 352 75.02 -13.62 11.92
N GLY A 353 75.91 -12.92 11.20
CA GLY A 353 76.69 -13.53 10.13
C GLY A 353 77.82 -14.40 10.66
N VAL A 354 78.30 -15.35 9.85
CA VAL A 354 79.72 -15.73 9.68
C VAL A 354 79.85 -16.51 8.35
N GLU A 355 80.70 -16.00 7.45
CA GLU A 355 81.29 -16.72 6.31
C GLU A 355 82.12 -17.92 6.78
N LEU A 356 82.16 -19.03 6.04
CA LEU A 356 83.38 -19.84 5.90
C LEU A 356 83.35 -20.80 4.68
N TRP A 357 84.06 -20.35 3.64
CA TRP A 357 85.07 -21.03 2.80
C TRP A 357 84.91 -22.47 2.21
N GLU A 358 85.23 -22.51 0.91
CA GLU A 358 85.97 -23.53 0.11
C GLU A 358 85.29 -24.77 -0.53
N LEU A 359 84.93 -24.58 -1.81
CA LEU A 359 85.45 -25.20 -3.07
C LEU A 359 85.71 -26.72 -3.16
N PRO A 360 85.51 -27.31 -4.36
CA PRO A 360 86.49 -27.20 -5.46
C PRO A 360 86.13 -26.22 -6.58
#